data_AF-X1TX04-F1
#
_entry.id   AF-X1TX04-F1
#
_cell.length_a   1.000
_cell.length_b   1.000
_cell.length_c   1.000
_cell.angle_alpha   90.00
_cell.angle_beta   90.00
_cell.angle_gamma   90.00
#
_symmetry.space_group_name_H-M   'P 1'
#
loop_
_entity.id
_entity.type
_entity.pdbx_description
1 polymer ?
#
loop_
_entity_poly.entity_id
_entity_poly.type
_entity_poly.pdbx_seq_one_letter_code
_entity_poly.pdbx_strand_id
1 'polypeptide(L)'
;MMESRKDWIRSQCSGTILDVGSADGWIFKGSGLDVTCLDINQFVPGEFPQVVGDAHNLPFADESFDITCLGEILEHVNNPILVLRVRVVEVDNR
;
A
#
# COMPACT_ATOMS: atom_id res chain seq x y z
N MET A 1 4.96 13.36 22.48
CA MET A 1 5.77 12.93 21.32
C MET A 1 4.80 12.88 20.15
N MET A 2 5.11 13.55 19.03
CA MET A 2 4.21 13.54 17.87
C MET A 2 4.30 12.16 17.23
N GLU A 3 3.16 11.51 17.01
CA GLU A 3 3.10 10.22 16.31
C GLU A 3 3.65 10.40 14.89
N SER A 4 4.50 9.48 14.44
CA SER A 4 5.00 9.56 13.06
C SER A 4 3.91 9.10 12.09
N ARG A 5 3.93 9.62 10.85
CA ARG A 5 2.93 9.25 9.82
C ARG A 5 2.79 7.74 9.65
N LYS A 6 3.91 7.01 9.65
CA LYS A 6 3.91 5.54 9.55
C LYS A 6 3.23 4.87 10.74
N ASP A 7 3.41 5.41 11.96
CA ASP A 7 2.83 4.82 13.17
C ASP A 7 1.32 5.06 13.17
N TRP A 8 0.90 6.25 12.75
CA TRP A 8 -0.51 6.57 12.53
C TRP A 8 -1.13 5.64 11.48
N ILE A 9 -0.55 5.51 10.28
CA ILE A 9 -1.05 4.60 9.23
C ILE A 9 -1.18 3.17 9.76
N ARG A 10 -0.12 2.64 10.40
CA ARG A 10 -0.11 1.29 10.98
C ARG A 10 -1.24 1.09 11.99
N SER A 11 -1.54 2.11 12.81
CA SER A 11 -2.62 2.04 13.80
C SER A 11 -4.02 1.99 13.19
N GLN A 12 -4.18 2.42 11.93
CA GLN A 12 -5.44 2.33 11.18
C GLN A 12 -5.61 0.99 10.46
N CYS A 13 -4.57 0.14 10.43
CA CYS A 13 -4.56 -1.09 9.66
C CYS A 13 -4.80 -2.35 10.51
N SER A 14 -5.60 -3.26 9.98
CA SER A 14 -5.83 -4.61 10.51
C SER A 14 -6.27 -5.54 9.37
N GLY A 15 -6.22 -6.86 9.58
CA GLY A 15 -6.55 -7.82 8.53
C GLY A 15 -5.44 -7.97 7.50
N THR A 16 -5.79 -8.35 6.26
CA THR A 16 -4.87 -8.44 5.13
C THR A 16 -4.73 -7.09 4.43
N ILE A 17 -3.49 -6.66 4.19
CA ILE A 17 -3.19 -5.33 3.65
C ILE A 17 -2.44 -5.44 2.32
N LEU A 18 -2.84 -4.64 1.35
CA LEU A 18 -2.07 -4.35 0.15
C LEU A 18 -1.41 -2.97 0.28
N ASP A 19 -0.08 -2.92 0.26
CA ASP A 19 0.70 -1.67 0.25
C ASP A 19 1.18 -1.37 -1.18
N VAL A 20 0.56 -0.38 -1.82
CA VAL A 20 0.79 -0.04 -3.24
C VAL A 20 1.79 1.11 -3.36
N GLY A 21 2.82 0.94 -4.20
CA GLY A 21 3.93 1.89 -4.26
C GLY A 21 4.88 1.75 -3.06
N SER A 22 4.98 0.53 -2.55
CA SER A 22 5.65 0.20 -1.29
C SER A 22 7.16 0.44 -1.27
N ALA A 23 7.81 0.59 -2.43
CA ALA A 23 9.26 0.65 -2.58
C ALA A 23 10.00 -0.46 -1.79
N ASP A 24 10.74 -0.08 -0.74
CA ASP A 24 11.49 -0.99 0.14
C ASP A 24 10.71 -1.41 1.41
N GLY A 25 9.39 -1.17 1.41
CA GLY A 25 8.46 -1.50 2.49
C GLY A 25 8.44 -0.49 3.64
N TRP A 26 8.87 0.76 3.44
CA TRP A 26 9.05 1.76 4.50
C TRP A 26 7.87 1.88 5.47
N ILE A 27 6.63 1.84 4.98
CA ILE A 27 5.43 1.99 5.81
C ILE A 27 5.24 0.78 6.71
N PHE A 28 5.39 -0.45 6.23
CA PHE A 28 4.97 -1.65 6.98
C PHE A 28 6.10 -2.60 7.40
N LYS A 29 7.35 -2.37 6.97
CA LYS A 29 8.50 -3.18 7.37
C LYS A 29 8.63 -3.23 8.89
N GLY A 30 8.70 -4.46 9.42
CA GLY A 30 8.80 -4.74 10.85
C GLY A 30 7.54 -4.43 11.67
N SER A 31 6.38 -4.20 11.04
CA SER A 31 5.13 -3.91 11.75
C SER A 31 4.47 -5.15 12.39
N GLY A 32 4.76 -6.35 11.87
CA GLY A 32 4.07 -7.59 12.27
C GLY A 32 2.66 -7.74 11.70
N LEU A 33 2.19 -6.81 10.87
CA LEU A 33 0.93 -6.91 10.13
C LEU A 33 1.08 -7.84 8.91
N ASP A 34 -0.03 -8.39 8.44
CA ASP A 34 -0.08 -9.21 7.22
C ASP A 34 -0.18 -8.31 5.98
N VAL A 35 0.98 -8.01 5.39
CA VAL A 35 1.10 -7.03 4.31
C VAL A 35 1.72 -7.66 3.08
N THR A 36 1.02 -7.52 1.96
CA THR A 36 1.58 -7.73 0.62
C THR A 36 2.04 -6.39 0.07
N CYS A 37 3.33 -6.23 -0.18
CA CYS A 37 3.89 -5.02 -0.79
C CYS A 37 3.94 -5.17 -2.32
N LEU A 38 3.47 -4.16 -3.04
CA LEU A 38 3.51 -4.04 -4.50
C LEU A 38 4.23 -2.76 -4.93
N ASP A 39 5.07 -2.85 -5.95
CA ASP A 39 5.68 -1.70 -6.63
C ASP A 39 6.01 -2.04 -8.08
N ILE A 40 6.13 -1.04 -8.96
CA ILE A 40 6.52 -1.24 -10.37
C ILE A 40 7.99 -1.64 -10.51
N ASN A 41 8.83 -1.33 -9.51
CA ASN A 41 10.24 -1.67 -9.50
C ASN A 41 10.58 -2.66 -8.38
N GLN A 42 11.58 -3.52 -8.63
CA GLN A 42 12.21 -4.30 -7.56
C GLN A 42 13.26 -3.44 -6.84
N PHE A 43 13.02 -3.09 -5.57
CA PHE A 43 13.95 -2.27 -4.78
C PHE A 43 14.99 -3.10 -4.03
N VAL A 44 14.55 -4.19 -3.40
CA VAL A 44 15.41 -5.13 -2.69
C VAL A 44 15.15 -6.52 -3.24
N PRO A 45 16.04 -7.06 -4.10
CA PRO A 45 15.83 -8.36 -4.73
C PRO A 45 15.57 -9.48 -3.73
N GLY A 46 14.44 -10.18 -3.89
CA GLY A 46 14.03 -11.28 -3.02
C GLY A 46 13.45 -10.86 -1.66
N GLU A 47 13.31 -9.55 -1.41
CA GLU A 47 12.75 -9.03 -0.15
C GLU A 47 11.57 -8.08 -0.40
N PHE A 48 11.76 -7.01 -1.18
CA PHE A 48 10.77 -5.95 -1.39
C PHE A 48 10.77 -5.36 -2.81
N PRO A 49 9.59 -5.07 -3.39
CA PRO A 49 8.27 -5.57 -2.97
C PRO A 49 8.20 -7.11 -3.11
N GLN A 50 7.18 -7.74 -2.52
CA GLN A 50 6.90 -9.16 -2.78
C GLN A 50 6.28 -9.37 -4.17
N VAL A 51 5.59 -8.34 -4.69
CA VAL A 51 4.96 -8.35 -6.01
C VAL A 51 5.47 -7.17 -6.83
N VAL A 52 6.05 -7.44 -8.00
CA VAL A 52 6.36 -6.39 -8.98
C VAL A 52 5.15 -6.22 -9.92
N GLY A 53 4.54 -5.04 -9.93
CA GLY A 53 3.31 -4.79 -10.69
C GLY A 53 2.94 -3.32 -10.83
N ASP A 54 2.10 -3.01 -11.82
CA ASP A 54 1.59 -1.65 -12.06
C ASP A 54 0.32 -1.40 -11.23
N ALA A 55 0.32 -0.31 -10.46
CA ALA A 55 -0.83 0.13 -9.65
C ALA A 55 -2.09 0.42 -10.49
N HIS A 56 -1.95 0.73 -11.79
CA HIS A 56 -3.08 0.91 -12.69
C HIS A 56 -3.78 -0.42 -13.07
N ASN A 57 -3.13 -1.56 -12.81
CA ASN A 57 -3.63 -2.89 -13.14
C ASN A 57 -3.14 -3.91 -12.10
N LEU A 58 -3.77 -3.88 -10.93
CA LEU A 58 -3.41 -4.76 -9.81
C LEU A 58 -3.59 -6.24 -10.17
N PRO A 59 -2.58 -7.11 -9.93
CA PRO A 59 -2.61 -8.52 -10.28
C PRO A 59 -3.34 -9.38 -9.23
N PHE A 60 -4.42 -8.86 -8.65
CA PHE A 60 -5.18 -9.51 -7.58
C PHE A 60 -6.65 -9.62 -7.95
N ALA A 61 -7.34 -10.61 -7.40
CA ALA A 61 -8.79 -10.70 -7.55
C ALA A 61 -9.47 -9.60 -6.71
N ASP A 62 -10.67 -9.20 -7.12
CA ASP A 62 -11.50 -8.29 -6.34
C ASP A 62 -11.69 -8.82 -4.91
N GLU A 63 -11.75 -7.89 -3.93
CA GLU A 63 -12.01 -8.19 -2.52
C GLU A 63 -10.99 -9.16 -1.87
N SER A 64 -9.76 -9.23 -2.38
CA SER A 64 -8.69 -10.09 -1.83
C SER A 64 -7.99 -9.51 -0.58
N PHE A 65 -8.18 -8.23 -0.29
CA PHE A 65 -7.55 -7.52 0.83
C PHE A 65 -8.59 -6.75 1.63
N ASP A 66 -8.47 -6.77 2.96
CA ASP A 66 -9.30 -5.97 3.85
C ASP A 66 -8.98 -4.47 3.71
N ILE A 67 -7.70 -4.13 3.49
CA ILE A 67 -7.21 -2.76 3.39
C ILE A 67 -6.25 -2.60 2.20
N THR A 68 -6.40 -1.51 1.45
CA THR A 68 -5.41 -1.06 0.47
C THR A 68 -4.83 0.28 0.91
N CYS A 69 -3.52 0.34 1.12
CA CYS A 69 -2.78 1.54 1.48
C CYS A 69 -2.12 2.15 0.24
N LEU A 70 -2.35 3.45 0.01
CA LEU A 70 -1.77 4.26 -1.06
C LEU A 70 -0.91 5.36 -0.42
N GLY A 71 0.28 5.01 0.05
CA GLY A 71 1.17 5.96 0.73
C GLY A 71 2.06 6.72 -0.25
N GLU A 72 1.76 8.00 -0.51
CA GLU A 72 2.58 8.89 -1.36
C GLU A 72 2.85 8.33 -2.78
N ILE A 73 1.87 7.64 -3.37
CA ILE A 73 1.99 7.03 -4.72
C ILE A 73 1.19 7.78 -5.80
N LEU A 74 0.12 8.49 -5.42
CA LEU A 74 -0.82 9.07 -6.39
C LEU A 74 -0.22 10.22 -7.22
N GLU A 75 0.77 10.91 -6.67
CA GLU A 75 1.55 11.97 -7.32
C GLU A 75 2.58 11.43 -8.34
N HIS A 76 2.86 10.13 -8.31
CA HIS A 76 3.86 9.49 -9.16
C HIS A 76 3.25 8.73 -10.34
N VAL A 77 1.92 8.58 -10.38
CA VAL A 77 1.21 7.83 -11.42
C VAL A 77 0.63 8.73 -12.51
N ASN A 78 0.56 8.22 -13.74
CA ASN A 78 0.05 8.98 -14.88
C ASN A 78 -1.48 9.22 -14.80
N ASN A 79 -2.24 8.29 -14.21
CA ASN A 79 -3.69 8.41 -14.05
C ASN A 79 -4.13 7.96 -12.64
N PRO A 80 -4.08 8.86 -11.63
CA PRO A 80 -4.44 8.51 -10.26
C PRO A 80 -5.90 8.09 -10.11
N ILE A 81 -6.79 8.57 -11.00
CA ILE A 81 -8.20 8.15 -11.00
C ILE A 81 -8.33 6.67 -11.32
N LEU A 82 -7.50 6.13 -12.23
CA LEU A 82 -7.50 4.70 -12.55
C LEU A 82 -7.01 3.86 -11.37
N VAL A 83 -5.97 4.31 -10.66
CA VAL A 83 -5.48 3.66 -9.43
C VAL A 83 -6.55 3.64 -8.33
N LEU A 84 -7.30 4.74 -8.18
CA LEU A 84 -8.41 4.86 -7.22
C LEU A 84 -9.68 4.11 -7.62
N ARG A 85 -9.72 3.38 -8.75
CA ARG A 85 -10.89 2.56 -9.09
C ARG A 85 -11.05 1.35 -8.17
N VAL A 86 -10.09 1.10 -7.27
CA VAL A 86 -10.28 0.26 -6.09
C VAL A 86 -11.38 0.86 -5.21
N ARG A 87 -12.14 0.02 -4.50
CA ARG A 87 -13.24 0.49 -3.65
C ARG A 87 -12.64 1.23 -2.43
N VAL A 88 -12.64 2.56 -2.47
CA VAL A 88 -12.14 3.39 -1.35
C VAL A 88 -13.20 3.46 -0.26
N VAL A 89 -12.83 3.05 0.96
CA VAL A 89 -13.55 3.44 2.18
C VAL A 89 -12.76 4.60 2.77
N GLU A 90 -13.31 5.81 2.72
CA GLU A 90 -12.72 6.94 3.45
C GLU A 90 -12.70 6.60 4.95
N VAL A 91 -11.50 6.57 5.53
CA VAL A 91 -11.35 6.57 6.99
C VAL A 91 -11.34 8.03 7.40
N ASP A 92 -12.43 8.47 8.03
CA ASP A 92 -12.72 9.86 8.41
C ASP A 92 -11.46 10.66 8.82
N ASN A 93 -11.20 11.73 8.06
CA ASN A 93 -10.24 12.78 8.42
C ASN A 93 -10.69 13.45 9.73
N ARG A 94 -9.90 13.26 10.80
CA ARG A 94 -9.95 14.13 11.99
C ARG A 94 -8.92 15.25 11.89
#